data_AF-V9F0A5-F1
#
_entry.id   AF-V9F0A5-F1
#
_cell.length_a   1.000
_cell.length_b   1.000
_cell.length_c   1.000
_cell.angle_alpha   90.00
_cell.angle_beta   90.00
_cell.angle_gamma   90.00
#
_symmetry.space_group_name_H-M   'P 1'
#
loop_
_entity.id
_entity.type
_entity.pdbx_description
1 polymer ?
#
loop_
_entity_poly.entity_id
_entity_poly.type
_entity_poly.pdbx_seq_one_letter_code
_entity_poly.pdbx_strand_id
1 'polypeptide(L)'
;MVPGQWQPGFAVFLKPSNHAKQKDYVQLVESSAFKSQLEGVWHTARRRKSGQAGFVLELFVYIPKESRTSSTSLRRATASRIQEQIPRVAAFLQESGIAGGPATQNYMAVAQARLPEGSDIEIPQNTTFRQLLHIDEHERPMNEEIASAELQDDAAYRIIRVQIHGIPVPLKGNIADLRDALGLPPYSLCPPFRGPIEVDTPDPAQNVADTDHMEQNEMHIKYI
;
A
#
# COMPACT_ATOMS: atom_id res chain seq x y z
N MET A 1 4.48 35.75 -9.83
CA MET A 1 5.80 35.28 -10.31
C MET A 1 5.54 34.21 -11.37
N VAL A 2 6.18 34.26 -12.53
CA VAL A 2 6.01 33.24 -13.58
C VAL A 2 6.92 32.05 -13.25
N PRO A 3 6.38 30.82 -13.11
CA PRO A 3 7.17 29.64 -12.77
C PRO A 3 8.17 29.30 -13.88
N GLY A 4 9.40 28.92 -13.49
CA GLY A 4 10.47 28.56 -14.43
C GLY A 4 11.14 29.74 -15.13
N GLN A 5 10.73 30.98 -14.86
CA GLN A 5 11.35 32.16 -15.44
C GLN A 5 12.47 32.70 -14.53
N TRP A 6 13.63 32.94 -15.12
CA TRP A 6 14.78 33.55 -14.45
C TRP A 6 14.39 34.91 -13.84
N GLN A 7 14.81 35.18 -12.60
CA GLN A 7 14.61 36.47 -11.94
C GLN A 7 15.94 37.05 -11.45
N PRO A 8 16.13 38.39 -11.51
CA PRO A 8 17.37 39.06 -11.08
C PRO A 8 17.73 38.93 -9.59
N GLY A 9 16.89 38.29 -8.77
CA GLY A 9 17.08 38.12 -7.33
C GLY A 9 17.41 36.70 -6.87
N PHE A 10 17.55 35.74 -7.78
CA PHE A 10 17.90 34.37 -7.38
C PHE A 10 19.35 34.27 -6.93
N ALA A 11 19.56 33.71 -5.74
CA ALA A 11 20.88 33.39 -5.25
C ALA A 11 21.51 32.27 -6.09
N VAL A 12 22.73 32.51 -6.55
CA VAL A 12 23.56 31.51 -7.24
C VAL A 12 24.40 30.80 -6.19
N PHE A 13 24.51 29.49 -6.30
CA PHE A 13 25.27 28.64 -5.40
C PHE A 13 26.40 27.95 -6.15
N LEU A 14 27.56 27.90 -5.51
CA LEU A 14 28.76 27.25 -6.00
C LEU A 14 28.91 25.89 -5.31
N LYS A 15 29.14 24.86 -6.10
CA LYS A 15 29.52 23.55 -5.57
C LYS A 15 31.02 23.50 -5.28
N PRO A 16 31.44 23.34 -4.02
CA PRO A 16 32.85 23.48 -3.65
C PRO A 16 33.72 22.28 -4.07
N SER A 17 33.13 21.08 -4.18
CA SER A 17 33.85 19.87 -4.61
C SER A 17 32.91 18.87 -5.30
N ASN A 18 33.45 17.92 -6.08
CA ASN A 18 32.65 16.95 -6.84
C ASN A 18 31.70 16.12 -5.95
N HIS A 19 32.11 15.83 -4.71
CA HIS A 19 31.34 15.02 -3.75
C HIS A 19 30.64 15.86 -2.67
N ALA A 20 30.67 17.19 -2.78
CA ALA A 20 29.93 18.05 -1.86
C ALA A 20 28.44 17.74 -1.95
N LYS A 21 27.80 17.53 -0.81
CA LYS A 21 26.35 17.36 -0.78
C LYS A 21 25.70 18.70 -1.06
N GLN A 22 24.48 18.68 -1.57
CA GLN A 22 23.73 19.90 -1.93
C GLN A 22 23.62 20.90 -0.76
N LYS A 23 23.50 20.41 0.48
CA LYS A 23 23.46 21.21 1.71
C LYS A 23 24.75 21.99 1.99
N ASP A 24 25.86 21.57 1.39
CA ASP A 24 27.20 22.15 1.58
C ASP A 24 27.55 23.13 0.44
N TYR A 25 26.59 23.45 -0.44
CA TYR A 25 26.80 24.42 -1.51
C TYR A 25 26.85 25.84 -0.92
N VAL A 26 27.79 26.64 -1.40
CA VAL A 26 28.07 27.97 -0.86
C VAL A 26 27.42 29.02 -1.75
N GLN A 27 26.66 29.94 -1.17
CA GLN A 27 26.12 31.06 -1.92
C GLN A 27 27.26 31.91 -2.49
N LEU A 28 27.18 32.18 -3.79
CA LEU A 28 28.05 33.09 -4.50
C LEU A 28 27.66 34.52 -4.11
N VAL A 29 28.59 35.27 -3.53
CA VAL A 29 28.35 36.65 -3.09
C VAL A 29 29.16 37.59 -3.97
N GLU A 30 28.52 38.59 -4.57
CA GLU A 30 29.17 39.67 -5.31
C GLU A 30 29.85 40.67 -4.35
N SER A 31 30.81 40.17 -3.57
CA SER A 31 31.64 40.96 -2.66
C SER A 31 33.12 40.64 -2.87
N SER A 32 33.99 41.19 -2.03
CA SER A 32 35.42 40.85 -2.02
C SER A 32 35.69 39.35 -1.85
N ALA A 33 34.72 38.58 -1.36
CA ALA A 33 34.82 37.13 -1.21
C ALA A 33 34.68 36.35 -2.53
N PHE A 34 34.08 36.93 -3.58
CA PHE A 34 33.79 36.22 -4.85
C PHE A 34 35.03 35.56 -5.45
N LYS A 35 36.12 36.33 -5.57
CA LYS A 35 37.40 35.85 -6.13
C LYS A 35 37.98 34.73 -5.27
N SER A 36 37.96 34.88 -3.95
CA SER A 36 38.46 33.87 -3.01
C SER A 36 37.67 32.57 -3.07
N GLN A 37 36.35 32.63 -3.31
CA GLN A 37 35.50 31.46 -3.49
C GLN A 37 35.87 30.69 -4.77
N LEU A 38 36.08 31.39 -5.89
CA LEU A 38 36.50 30.78 -7.15
C LEU A 38 37.91 30.19 -7.07
N GLU A 39 38.87 30.91 -6.47
CA GLU A 39 40.23 30.41 -6.25
C GLU A 39 40.23 29.16 -5.36
N GLY A 40 39.42 29.12 -4.31
CA GLY A 40 39.27 27.94 -3.46
C GLY A 40 38.82 26.70 -4.22
N VAL A 41 37.83 26.85 -5.12
CA VAL A 41 37.33 25.74 -5.94
C VAL A 41 38.36 25.33 -7.01
N TRP A 42 39.06 26.29 -7.60
CA TRP A 42 40.15 26.04 -8.56
C TRP A 42 41.34 25.29 -7.92
N HIS A 43 41.73 25.66 -6.70
CA HIS A 43 42.78 24.96 -5.95
C HIS A 43 42.33 23.56 -5.54
N THR A 44 41.07 23.39 -5.16
CA THR A 44 40.49 22.06 -4.88
C THR A 44 40.49 21.18 -6.13
N ALA A 45 40.32 21.77 -7.32
CA ALA A 45 40.39 21.03 -8.58
C ALA A 45 41.76 20.43 -8.87
N ARG A 46 42.85 21.04 -8.38
CA ARG A 46 44.21 20.48 -8.49
C ARG A 46 44.34 19.10 -7.84
N ARG A 47 43.51 18.80 -6.83
CA ARG A 47 43.52 17.52 -6.11
C ARG A 47 42.78 16.39 -6.87
N ARG A 48 42.22 16.66 -8.04
CA ARG A 48 41.46 15.70 -8.86
C ARG A 48 42.39 14.83 -9.72
N LYS A 49 41.88 13.69 -10.19
CA LYS A 49 42.62 12.72 -11.02
C LYS A 49 43.13 13.31 -12.35
N SER A 50 42.37 14.22 -12.96
CA SER A 50 42.76 15.00 -14.16
C SER A 50 43.35 16.38 -13.81
N GLY A 51 43.56 16.65 -12.52
CA GLY A 51 43.99 17.96 -12.01
C GLY A 51 43.08 19.09 -12.47
N GLN A 52 43.70 20.23 -12.79
CA GLN A 52 43.03 21.43 -13.29
C GLN A 52 42.68 21.36 -14.79
N ALA A 53 43.26 20.42 -15.54
CA ALA A 53 43.07 20.31 -16.98
C ALA A 53 41.64 19.91 -17.39
N GLY A 54 40.89 19.28 -16.48
CA GLY A 54 39.46 18.94 -16.65
C GLY A 54 38.54 19.70 -15.71
N PHE A 55 38.93 20.90 -15.25
CA PHE A 55 38.12 21.66 -14.32
C PHE A 55 36.86 22.22 -14.97
N VAL A 56 35.71 21.98 -14.33
CA VAL A 56 34.42 22.57 -14.66
C VAL A 56 33.87 23.24 -13.41
N LEU A 57 33.43 24.49 -13.56
CA LEU A 57 32.75 25.25 -12.52
C LEU A 57 31.26 24.91 -12.55
N GLU A 58 30.75 24.30 -11.48
CA GLU A 58 29.34 23.94 -11.37
C GLU A 58 28.59 24.97 -10.51
N LEU A 59 27.64 25.67 -11.14
CA LEU A 59 26.78 26.67 -10.51
C LEU A 59 25.34 26.17 -10.46
N PHE A 60 24.66 26.46 -9.36
CA PHE A 60 23.30 26.01 -9.09
C PHE A 60 22.42 27.18 -8.71
N VAL A 61 21.17 27.16 -9.14
CA VAL A 61 20.17 28.17 -8.77
C VAL A 61 18.93 27.45 -8.29
N TYR A 62 18.47 27.80 -7.09
CA TYR A 62 17.25 27.24 -6.52
C TYR A 62 16.06 28.09 -6.94
N ILE A 63 15.32 27.58 -7.91
CA ILE A 63 14.03 28.14 -8.28
C ILE A 63 13.01 27.58 -7.30
N PRO A 64 12.31 28.43 -6.52
CA PRO A 64 11.20 27.99 -5.69
C PRO A 64 10.23 27.21 -6.57
N LYS A 65 10.04 25.93 -6.25
CA LYS A 65 8.95 25.17 -6.82
C LYS A 65 7.68 25.84 -6.33
N GLU A 66 6.75 26.14 -7.23
CA GLU A 66 5.40 26.56 -6.84
C GLU A 66 4.97 25.70 -5.66
N SER A 67 4.59 26.31 -4.54
CA SER A 67 3.73 25.63 -3.60
C SER A 67 2.55 25.23 -4.46
N ARG A 68 2.48 23.95 -4.79
CA ARG A 68 1.35 23.39 -5.51
C ARG A 68 0.12 23.73 -4.67
N THR A 69 -0.53 24.85 -4.97
CA THR A 69 -1.98 24.94 -5.05
C THR A 69 -2.39 24.00 -6.19
N SER A 70 -2.07 22.71 -6.04
CA SER A 70 -2.37 21.68 -7.02
C SER A 70 -3.83 21.34 -6.85
N SER A 71 -4.64 22.03 -7.64
CA SER A 71 -5.96 21.58 -8.03
C SER A 71 -5.94 20.27 -8.86
N THR A 72 -4.77 19.67 -9.16
CA THR A 72 -4.69 18.58 -10.15
C THR A 72 -3.67 17.45 -9.88
N SER A 73 -2.98 17.41 -8.74
CA SER A 73 -2.03 16.32 -8.46
C SER A 73 -2.70 15.23 -7.64
N LEU A 74 -2.95 14.07 -8.26
CA LEU A 74 -3.24 12.80 -7.57
C LEU A 74 -2.43 12.70 -6.28
N ARG A 75 -3.12 12.59 -5.15
CA ARG A 75 -2.54 12.49 -3.81
C ARG A 75 -2.37 11.02 -3.44
N ARG A 76 -1.43 10.74 -2.53
CA ARG A 76 -1.35 9.41 -1.91
C ARG A 76 -2.57 9.22 -1.00
N ALA A 77 -3.25 8.09 -1.13
CA ALA A 77 -4.23 7.62 -0.16
C ALA A 77 -3.48 7.12 1.09
N THR A 78 -3.27 8.01 2.06
CA THR A 78 -2.70 7.64 3.37
C THR A 78 -3.79 7.06 4.27
N ALA A 79 -3.40 6.23 5.24
CA ALA A 79 -4.35 5.61 6.17
C ALA A 79 -5.26 6.65 6.86
N SER A 80 -4.69 7.76 7.31
CA SER A 80 -5.45 8.87 7.93
C SER A 80 -6.53 9.44 7.00
N ARG A 81 -6.20 9.66 5.72
CA ARG A 81 -7.14 10.22 4.74
C ARG A 81 -8.22 9.22 4.37
N ILE A 82 -7.86 7.95 4.21
CA ILE A 82 -8.85 6.89 3.96
C ILE A 82 -9.84 6.85 5.13
N GLN A 83 -9.34 6.89 6.37
CA GLN A 83 -10.17 6.91 7.58
C GLN A 83 -11.10 8.14 7.65
N GLU A 84 -10.63 9.31 7.22
CA GLU A 84 -11.46 10.51 7.10
C GLU A 84 -12.53 10.42 5.99
N GLN A 85 -12.24 9.72 4.88
CA GLN A 85 -13.18 9.57 3.76
C GLN A 85 -14.22 8.48 3.97
N ILE A 86 -13.92 7.41 4.73
CA ILE A 86 -14.85 6.30 5.01
C ILE A 86 -16.26 6.79 5.43
N PRO A 87 -16.42 7.63 6.48
CA PRO A 87 -17.76 8.04 6.91
C PRO A 87 -18.48 8.92 5.88
N ARG A 88 -17.74 9.73 5.11
CA ARG A 88 -18.31 10.59 4.07
C ARG A 88 -18.84 9.75 2.90
N VAL A 89 -18.08 8.76 2.48
CA VAL A 89 -18.46 7.80 1.43
C VAL A 89 -19.63 6.94 1.89
N ALA A 90 -19.63 6.47 3.13
CA ALA A 90 -20.74 5.67 3.68
C ALA A 90 -22.06 6.45 3.67
N ALA A 91 -22.05 7.70 4.14
CA ALA A 91 -23.22 8.58 4.09
C ALA A 91 -23.71 8.81 2.64
N PHE A 92 -22.78 9.10 1.73
CA PHE A 92 -23.10 9.32 0.32
C PHE A 92 -23.71 8.09 -0.37
N LEU A 93 -23.19 6.89 -0.10
CA LEU A 93 -23.74 5.65 -0.62
C LEU A 93 -25.16 5.38 -0.10
N GLN A 94 -25.40 5.66 1.19
CA GLN A 94 -26.72 5.54 1.79
C GLN A 94 -27.72 6.52 1.18
N GLU A 95 -27.32 7.79 0.99
CA GLU A 95 -28.14 8.82 0.33
C GLU A 95 -28.45 8.47 -1.13
N SER A 96 -27.49 7.85 -1.81
CA SER A 96 -27.64 7.39 -3.21
C SER A 96 -28.47 6.10 -3.35
N GLY A 97 -28.93 5.50 -2.23
CA GLY A 97 -29.68 4.25 -2.23
C GLY A 97 -28.87 3.01 -2.63
N ILE A 98 -27.53 3.10 -2.56
CA ILE A 98 -26.64 1.99 -2.92
C ILE A 98 -26.31 1.21 -1.64
N ALA A 99 -26.67 -0.07 -1.62
CA ALA A 99 -26.33 -1.00 -0.55
C ALA A 99 -24.86 -1.46 -0.66
N GLY A 100 -23.92 -0.52 -0.57
CA GLY A 100 -22.48 -0.79 -0.58
C GLY A 100 -21.98 -1.20 0.81
N GLY A 101 -21.44 -2.41 0.91
CA GLY A 101 -20.84 -2.94 2.13
C GLY A 101 -19.39 -2.46 2.35
N PRO A 102 -18.67 -3.08 3.30
CA PRO A 102 -17.33 -2.66 3.70
C PRO A 102 -16.32 -2.64 2.54
N ALA A 103 -16.40 -3.57 1.59
CA ALA A 103 -15.45 -3.62 0.48
C ALA A 103 -15.67 -2.45 -0.49
N THR A 104 -16.92 -2.17 -0.85
CA THR A 104 -17.31 -1.04 -1.70
C THR A 104 -16.95 0.30 -1.06
N GLN A 105 -17.26 0.46 0.23
CA GLN A 105 -16.92 1.68 0.98
C GLN A 105 -15.43 1.93 1.04
N ASN A 106 -14.62 0.91 1.32
CA ASN A 106 -13.17 1.03 1.38
C ASN A 106 -12.56 1.38 0.02
N TYR A 107 -13.04 0.77 -1.06
CA TYR A 107 -12.58 1.10 -2.41
C TYR A 107 -12.87 2.56 -2.76
N MET A 108 -14.09 3.03 -2.51
CA MET A 108 -14.46 4.42 -2.74
C MET A 108 -13.70 5.39 -1.84
N ALA A 109 -13.49 5.06 -0.57
CA ALA A 109 -12.70 5.89 0.34
C ALA A 109 -11.24 6.01 -0.12
N VAL A 110 -10.64 4.93 -0.64
CA VAL A 110 -9.30 4.96 -1.23
C VAL A 110 -9.28 5.79 -2.51
N ALA A 111 -10.29 5.69 -3.37
CA ALA A 111 -10.39 6.50 -4.58
C ALA A 111 -10.52 7.99 -4.23
N GLN A 112 -11.40 8.33 -3.30
CA GLN A 112 -11.62 9.70 -2.83
C GLN A 112 -10.39 10.29 -2.12
N ALA A 113 -9.68 9.49 -1.33
CA ALA A 113 -8.47 9.93 -0.62
C ALA A 113 -7.31 10.29 -1.58
N ARG A 114 -7.38 9.89 -2.86
CA ARG A 114 -6.43 10.30 -3.90
C ARG A 114 -6.79 11.64 -4.54
N LEU A 115 -8.03 12.10 -4.39
CA LEU A 115 -8.49 13.35 -4.95
C LEU A 115 -8.09 14.54 -4.06
N PRO A 116 -8.07 15.76 -4.63
CA PRO A 116 -7.97 16.99 -3.84
C PRO A 116 -9.04 17.10 -2.77
N GLU A 117 -8.75 17.90 -1.74
CA GLU A 117 -9.71 18.16 -0.67
C GLU A 117 -10.86 19.02 -1.20
N GLY A 118 -12.10 18.62 -0.90
CA GLY A 118 -13.31 19.27 -1.42
C GLY A 118 -13.75 18.79 -2.80
N SER A 119 -13.13 17.75 -3.37
CA SER A 119 -13.67 17.07 -4.54
C SER A 119 -15.01 16.42 -4.21
N ASP A 120 -15.95 16.51 -5.16
CA ASP A 120 -17.22 15.83 -5.07
C ASP A 120 -17.04 14.31 -5.03
N ILE A 121 -17.95 13.61 -4.36
CA ILE A 121 -17.96 12.15 -4.31
C ILE A 121 -18.81 11.69 -5.49
N GLU A 122 -18.22 10.89 -6.37
CA GLU A 122 -18.91 10.29 -7.52
C GLU A 122 -18.89 8.76 -7.42
N ILE A 123 -19.95 8.12 -7.93
CA ILE A 123 -20.06 6.66 -7.95
C ILE A 123 -19.24 6.12 -9.14
N PRO A 124 -18.17 5.34 -8.89
CA PRO A 124 -17.36 4.79 -9.97
C PRO A 124 -18.17 3.80 -10.83
N GLN A 125 -18.13 3.95 -12.16
CA GLN A 125 -18.85 3.08 -13.11
C GLN A 125 -17.99 1.94 -13.66
N ASN A 126 -16.90 1.59 -12.98
CA ASN A 126 -15.97 0.57 -13.43
C ASN A 126 -16.37 -0.85 -12.98
N THR A 127 -15.71 -1.86 -13.56
CA THR A 127 -15.98 -3.27 -13.29
C THR A 127 -15.67 -3.65 -11.84
N THR A 128 -14.58 -3.13 -11.27
CA THR A 128 -14.18 -3.39 -9.88
C THR A 128 -15.25 -2.95 -8.89
N PHE A 129 -15.83 -1.77 -9.08
CA PHE A 129 -16.90 -1.26 -8.23
C PHE A 129 -18.14 -2.17 -8.26
N ARG A 130 -18.55 -2.62 -9.45
CA ARG A 130 -19.67 -3.57 -9.58
C ARG A 130 -19.38 -4.93 -8.95
N GLN A 131 -18.14 -5.42 -9.08
CA GLN A 131 -17.72 -6.66 -8.43
C GLN A 131 -17.73 -6.55 -6.92
N LEU A 132 -17.27 -5.42 -6.36
CA LEU A 132 -17.29 -5.20 -4.91
C LEU A 132 -18.71 -5.09 -4.36
N LEU A 133 -19.62 -4.45 -5.11
CA LEU A 133 -21.04 -4.46 -4.76
C LEU A 133 -21.59 -5.89 -4.69
N HIS A 134 -21.25 -6.74 -5.65
CA HIS A 134 -21.68 -8.13 -5.66
C HIS A 134 -21.09 -8.95 -4.52
N ILE A 135 -19.80 -8.72 -4.20
CA ILE A 135 -19.14 -9.36 -3.05
C ILE A 135 -19.84 -8.94 -1.75
N ASP A 136 -20.06 -7.65 -1.54
CA ASP A 136 -20.73 -7.14 -0.34
C ASP A 136 -22.17 -7.69 -0.21
N GLU A 137 -22.90 -7.81 -1.33
CA GLU A 137 -24.24 -8.40 -1.36
C GLU A 137 -24.22 -9.87 -0.91
N HIS A 138 -23.22 -10.63 -1.34
CA HIS A 138 -23.06 -12.04 -1.00
C HIS A 138 -22.46 -12.26 0.41
N GLU A 139 -21.67 -11.32 0.91
CA GLU A 139 -21.13 -11.34 2.28
C GLU A 139 -22.18 -11.01 3.33
N ARG A 140 -23.18 -10.19 3.00
CA ARG A 140 -24.24 -9.81 3.93
C ARG A 140 -25.00 -10.98 4.56
N PRO A 141 -25.61 -11.92 3.80
CA PRO A 141 -26.32 -13.07 4.40
C PRO A 141 -25.38 -13.97 5.21
N MET A 142 -24.12 -14.08 4.80
CA MET A 142 -23.10 -14.85 5.50
C MET A 142 -22.73 -14.23 6.85
N ASN A 143 -22.54 -12.92 6.91
CA ASN A 143 -22.29 -12.22 8.18
C ASN A 143 -23.51 -12.28 9.11
N GLU A 144 -24.73 -12.24 8.57
CA GLU A 144 -25.96 -12.45 9.34
C GLU A 144 -26.03 -13.88 9.92
N GLU A 145 -25.62 -14.90 9.15
CA GLU A 145 -25.53 -16.29 9.63
C GLU A 145 -24.45 -16.47 10.71
N ILE A 146 -23.27 -15.87 10.54
CA ILE A 146 -22.19 -15.90 11.54
C ILE A 146 -22.64 -15.20 12.82
N ALA A 147 -23.17 -13.97 12.73
CA ALA A 147 -23.60 -13.20 13.89
C ALA A 147 -24.75 -13.88 14.64
N SER A 148 -25.68 -14.53 13.93
CA SER A 148 -26.75 -15.31 14.57
C SER A 148 -26.24 -16.60 15.23
N ALA A 149 -25.23 -17.25 14.64
CA ALA A 149 -24.57 -18.40 15.25
C ALA A 149 -23.71 -18.02 16.48
N GLU A 150 -23.14 -16.81 16.53
CA GLU A 150 -22.37 -16.30 17.67
C GLU A 150 -23.25 -15.82 18.83
N LEU A 151 -24.41 -15.22 18.54
CA LEU A 151 -25.41 -14.83 19.54
C LEU A 151 -26.14 -16.04 20.15
N GLN A 152 -26.21 -17.14 19.41
CA GLN A 152 -26.58 -18.42 19.97
C GLN A 152 -25.36 -19.04 20.65
N ASP A 153 -25.31 -18.96 21.97
CA ASP A 153 -24.48 -19.78 22.89
C ASP A 153 -24.69 -21.31 22.71
N ASP A 154 -25.37 -21.73 21.62
CA ASP A 154 -25.74 -23.06 21.19
C ASP A 154 -24.82 -23.61 20.08
N ALA A 155 -23.78 -22.87 19.66
CA ALA A 155 -22.78 -23.37 18.71
C ALA A 155 -21.99 -24.57 19.26
N ALA A 156 -21.86 -24.69 20.58
CA ALA A 156 -21.17 -25.81 21.21
C ALA A 156 -21.96 -27.13 21.13
N TYR A 157 -23.29 -27.10 20.96
CA TYR A 157 -24.12 -28.30 21.03
C TYR A 157 -25.08 -28.43 19.84
N ARG A 158 -24.97 -29.51 19.08
CA ARG A 158 -25.85 -29.79 17.92
C ARG A 158 -26.70 -31.04 18.15
N ILE A 159 -27.91 -31.03 17.60
CA ILE A 159 -28.74 -32.24 17.57
C ILE A 159 -28.20 -33.19 16.51
N ILE A 160 -27.74 -34.35 16.96
CA ILE A 160 -27.36 -35.49 16.12
C ILE A 160 -28.43 -36.57 16.23
N ARG A 161 -28.67 -37.30 15.14
CA ARG A 161 -29.58 -38.46 15.14
C ARG A 161 -28.75 -39.71 15.32
N VAL A 162 -28.95 -40.42 16.43
CA VAL A 162 -28.25 -41.66 16.75
C VAL A 162 -29.26 -42.80 16.77
N GLN A 163 -28.88 -43.96 16.24
CA GLN A 163 -29.75 -45.12 16.25
C GLN A 163 -29.57 -45.92 17.55
N ILE A 164 -30.64 -46.07 18.33
CA ILE A 164 -30.67 -46.84 19.57
C ILE A 164 -31.74 -47.93 19.42
N HIS A 165 -31.34 -49.20 19.51
CA HIS A 165 -32.23 -50.36 19.30
C HIS A 165 -33.04 -50.30 17.99
N GLY A 166 -32.43 -49.79 16.91
CA GLY A 166 -33.07 -49.67 15.60
C GLY A 166 -33.88 -48.38 15.39
N ILE A 167 -34.11 -47.59 16.44
CA ILE A 167 -34.91 -46.35 16.38
C ILE A 167 -33.97 -45.14 16.32
N PRO A 168 -34.14 -44.20 15.37
CA PRO A 168 -33.38 -42.96 15.34
C PRO A 168 -33.87 -42.00 16.44
N VAL A 169 -33.00 -41.67 17.38
CA VAL A 169 -33.26 -40.76 18.50
C VAL A 169 -32.45 -39.47 18.31
N PRO A 170 -33.08 -38.28 18.37
CA PRO A 170 -32.36 -37.01 18.37
C PRO A 170 -31.70 -36.77 19.74
N LEU A 171 -30.39 -36.58 19.76
CA LEU A 171 -29.61 -36.29 20.96
C LEU A 171 -28.82 -34.99 20.75
N LYS A 172 -28.71 -34.18 21.80
CA LYS A 172 -27.91 -32.94 21.79
C LYS A 172 -26.48 -33.30 22.21
N GLY A 173 -25.50 -33.15 21.32
CA GLY A 173 -24.10 -33.51 21.56
C GLY A 173 -23.17 -32.32 21.38
N ASN A 174 -22.08 -32.29 22.17
CA ASN A 174 -21.06 -31.25 22.08
C ASN A 174 -20.24 -31.41 20.79
N ILE A 175 -20.07 -30.35 20.00
CA ILE A 175 -19.35 -30.39 18.73
C ILE A 175 -17.84 -30.57 18.93
N ALA A 176 -17.25 -30.01 19.98
CA ALA A 176 -15.82 -30.16 20.26
C ALA A 176 -15.48 -31.62 20.60
N ASP A 177 -16.26 -32.25 21.49
CA ASP A 177 -16.07 -33.65 21.86
C ASP A 177 -16.32 -34.59 20.67
N LEU A 178 -17.33 -34.29 19.85
CA LEU A 178 -17.59 -35.05 18.62
C LEU A 178 -16.45 -34.91 17.60
N ARG A 179 -15.86 -33.72 17.47
CA ARG A 179 -14.70 -33.50 16.59
C ARG A 179 -13.48 -34.27 17.07
N ASP A 180 -13.18 -34.20 18.37
CA ASP A 180 -12.06 -34.92 18.98
C ASP A 180 -12.21 -36.44 18.80
N ALA A 181 -13.40 -36.98 19.09
CA ALA A 181 -13.70 -38.40 18.90
C ALA A 181 -13.61 -38.87 17.44
N LEU A 182 -13.89 -37.98 16.47
CA LEU A 182 -13.80 -38.27 15.04
C LEU A 182 -12.45 -37.90 14.41
N GLY A 183 -11.50 -37.37 15.19
CA GLY A 183 -10.21 -36.89 14.68
C GLY A 183 -10.34 -35.70 13.72
N LEU A 184 -11.40 -34.91 13.85
CA LEU A 184 -11.62 -33.71 13.04
C LEU A 184 -10.91 -32.49 13.65
N PRO A 185 -10.46 -31.53 12.82
CA PRO A 185 -9.85 -30.31 13.32
C PRO A 185 -10.79 -29.51 14.25
N PRO A 186 -10.25 -28.70 15.17
CA PRO A 186 -11.07 -27.92 16.11
C PRO A 186 -11.90 -26.83 15.41
N TYR A 187 -11.59 -26.49 14.16
CA TYR A 187 -12.29 -25.51 13.33
C TYR A 187 -13.33 -26.15 12.38
N SER A 188 -14.29 -25.35 11.89
CA SER A 188 -15.28 -25.82 10.92
C SER A 188 -14.63 -26.14 9.56
N LEU A 189 -15.01 -27.25 8.93
CA LEU A 189 -14.53 -27.63 7.59
C LEU A 189 -15.24 -26.87 6.47
N CYS A 190 -16.48 -26.45 6.71
CA CYS A 190 -17.29 -25.67 5.78
C CYS A 190 -17.81 -24.41 6.48
N PRO A 191 -16.92 -23.49 6.89
CA PRO A 191 -17.39 -22.19 7.35
C PRO A 191 -17.96 -21.45 6.12
N PRO A 192 -18.98 -20.59 6.30
CA PRO A 192 -19.54 -19.83 5.19
C PRO A 192 -18.45 -18.94 4.55
N PHE A 193 -17.51 -18.44 5.35
CA PHE A 193 -16.29 -17.76 4.91
C PHE A 193 -15.03 -18.46 5.44
N ARG A 194 -14.01 -18.65 4.61
CA ARG A 194 -12.65 -18.99 5.07
C ARG A 194 -11.83 -17.70 5.14
N GLY A 195 -11.69 -17.14 6.34
CA GLY A 195 -10.68 -16.11 6.59
C GLY A 195 -9.25 -16.67 6.50
N PRO A 196 -8.23 -15.80 6.47
CA PRO A 196 -6.84 -16.22 6.62
C PRO A 196 -6.71 -17.07 7.89
N ILE A 197 -6.16 -18.26 7.75
CA ILE A 197 -5.93 -19.15 8.88
C ILE A 197 -4.69 -18.62 9.59
N GLU A 198 -4.81 -18.25 10.88
CA GLU A 198 -3.65 -18.11 11.75
C GLU A 198 -3.09 -19.52 11.97
N VAL A 199 -2.24 -19.97 11.05
CA VAL A 199 -1.51 -21.21 11.21
C VAL A 199 -0.31 -20.91 12.10
N ASP A 200 -0.15 -21.63 13.20
CA ASP A 200 1.06 -21.59 14.04
C ASP A 200 2.29 -22.21 13.34
N THR A 201 2.19 -22.41 12.01
CA THR A 201 3.30 -22.87 11.20
C THR A 201 4.14 -21.63 10.88
N PRO A 202 5.34 -21.50 11.45
CA PRO A 202 6.20 -20.37 11.12
C PRO A 202 6.49 -20.36 9.63
N ASP A 203 6.55 -19.16 9.05
CA ASP A 203 7.01 -19.00 7.67
C ASP A 203 8.34 -19.74 7.49
N PRO A 204 8.52 -20.46 6.37
CA PRO A 204 9.77 -21.18 6.12
C PRO A 204 10.94 -20.19 6.20
N ALA A 205 11.84 -20.43 7.15
CA ALA A 205 12.97 -19.54 7.42
C ALA A 205 13.97 -19.47 6.25
N GLN A 206 13.89 -20.43 5.33
CA GLN A 206 14.71 -20.50 4.13
C GLN A 206 13.79 -20.49 2.91
N ASN A 207 14.10 -19.59 1.97
CA ASN A 207 13.48 -19.62 0.65
C ASN A 207 13.87 -20.94 -0.05
N VAL A 208 12.88 -21.71 -0.48
CA VAL A 208 13.11 -22.92 -1.26
C VAL A 208 13.47 -22.48 -2.68
N ALA A 209 14.62 -22.92 -3.18
CA ALA A 209 15.00 -22.63 -4.56
C ALA A 209 13.98 -23.27 -5.52
N ASP A 210 13.46 -22.48 -6.46
CA ASP A 210 12.54 -22.93 -7.50
C ASP A 210 13.30 -23.77 -8.54
N THR A 211 13.52 -25.05 -8.21
CA THR A 211 14.31 -25.98 -9.03
C THR A 211 13.54 -26.48 -10.25
N ASP A 212 12.21 -26.46 -10.19
CA ASP A 212 11.34 -27.01 -11.23
C ASP A 212 11.19 -26.06 -12.43
N HIS A 213 11.46 -24.77 -12.23
CA HIS A 213 11.45 -23.74 -13.26
C HIS A 213 12.84 -23.25 -13.68
N MET A 214 13.91 -23.96 -13.31
CA MET A 214 15.23 -23.65 -13.87
C MET A 214 15.23 -23.91 -15.38
N GLU A 215 15.34 -22.84 -16.17
CA GLU A 215 15.56 -22.94 -17.61
C GLU A 215 16.77 -23.86 -17.86
N GLN A 216 16.56 -24.97 -18.56
CA GLN A 216 17.62 -25.80 -19.11
C GLN A 216 18.33 -25.03 -20.23
N ASN A 217 19.12 -24.01 -19.89
CA ASN A 217 19.89 -23.32 -20.90
C ASN A 217 21.19 -22.76 -20.34
N GLU A 218 22.19 -23.63 -20.25
CA GLU A 218 23.60 -23.25 -20.46
C GLU A 218 24.46 -24.50 -20.74
N MET A 219 24.04 -25.29 -21.74
CA MET A 219 24.94 -26.27 -22.36
C MET A 219 25.86 -25.53 -23.31
N HIS A 220 27.09 -25.31 -22.84
CA HIS A 220 28.28 -24.92 -23.58
C HIS A 220 28.31 -25.45 -25.02
N ILE A 221 28.50 -24.54 -25.98
CA ILE A 221 29.20 -24.88 -27.22
C ILE A 221 30.25 -23.80 -27.48
N LYS A 222 31.51 -24.12 -27.12
CA LYS A 222 32.69 -23.53 -27.77
C LYS A 222 32.90 -24.26 -29.10
N TYR A 223 32.97 -23.52 -30.19
CA TYR A 223 33.76 -23.92 -31.35
C TYR A 223 34.70 -22.79 -31.74
N ILE A 224 35.97 -23.18 -31.81
CA ILE A 224 37.18 -22.62 -32.47
C ILE A 224 37.08 -21.17 -32.93
#